data_AF-A0A161RHJ3-F1
#
_entry.id   AF-A0A161RHJ3-F1
#
_cell.length_a   1.000
_cell.length_b   1.000
_cell.length_c   1.000
_cell.angle_alpha   90.00
_cell.angle_beta   90.00
_cell.angle_gamma   90.00
#
_symmetry.space_group_name_H-M   'P 1'
#
loop_
_entity.id
_entity.type
_entity.pdbx_description
1 polymer ?
#
loop_
_entity_poly.entity_id
_entity_poly.type
_entity_poly.pdbx_seq_one_letter_code
_entity_poly.pdbx_strand_id
1 'polypeptide(L)'
;MRRFQEIDDKLRLLGMTSKYELNPIDSIKEAILSPLPLPFDYKDFLIKYSPLNFYDAAIHLIPSLSKNTIDEPLSLINFYGFSPGTSNLLTVMKRYRDRIPEDMIPIAECPGGDQICIGTGNEVFGKIYYWNHDKEKLHVNSQEDMWGPVTLIYPSFYDLIMSIQRVEDTEDMENPTIVEMKISDAFLARIKK
;
A
#
# COMPACT_ATOMS: atom_id res chain seq x y z
N MET A 1 -8.34 6.89 21.38
CA MET A 1 -7.94 8.31 21.49
C MET A 1 -6.43 8.52 21.48
N ARG A 2 -5.65 8.02 22.45
CA ARG A 2 -4.18 8.25 22.50
C ARG A 2 -3.42 7.73 21.26
N ARG A 3 -3.75 6.52 20.79
CA ARG A 3 -3.04 5.87 19.67
C ARG A 3 -3.17 6.62 18.34
N PHE A 4 -4.36 7.12 18.03
CA PHE A 4 -4.57 7.88 16.79
C PHE A 4 -3.94 9.28 16.85
N GLN A 5 -3.85 9.89 18.03
CA GLN A 5 -3.13 11.16 18.18
C GLN A 5 -1.65 11.02 17.78
N GLU A 6 -1.00 9.94 18.19
CA GLU A 6 0.40 9.67 17.81
C GLU A 6 0.55 9.44 16.29
N ILE A 7 -0.42 8.77 15.66
CA ILE A 7 -0.50 8.64 14.19
C ILE A 7 -0.64 10.01 13.52
N ASP A 8 -1.54 10.87 14.03
CA ASP A 8 -1.76 12.23 13.52
C ASP A 8 -0.47 13.05 13.60
N ASP A 9 0.18 13.03 14.76
CA ASP A 9 1.42 13.77 15.02
C ASP A 9 2.55 13.30 14.09
N LYS A 10 2.71 11.98 13.92
CA LYS A 10 3.70 11.39 13.01
C LYS A 10 3.46 11.80 11.56
N LEU A 11 2.23 11.72 11.07
CA LEU A 11 1.89 12.10 9.70
C LEU A 11 2.10 13.60 9.47
N ARG A 12 1.71 14.45 10.42
CA ARG A 12 1.98 15.90 10.36
C ARG A 12 3.47 16.22 10.34
N LEU A 13 4.27 15.52 11.14
CA LEU A 13 5.72 15.68 11.17
C LEU A 13 6.37 15.36 9.81
N LEU A 14 5.79 14.40 9.07
CA LEU A 14 6.20 14.07 7.70
C LEU A 14 5.73 15.10 6.65
N GLY A 15 5.06 16.17 7.07
CA GLY A 15 4.49 17.20 6.20
C GLY A 15 3.15 16.82 5.58
N MET A 16 2.53 15.72 6.03
CA MET A 16 1.23 15.28 5.50
C MET A 16 0.14 16.16 6.07
N THR A 17 -0.57 16.85 5.18
CA THR A 17 -1.72 17.65 5.56
C THR A 17 -2.97 16.78 5.54
N SER A 18 -3.77 16.92 6.59
CA SER A 18 -5.15 16.45 6.54
C SER A 18 -5.87 17.23 5.44
N LYS A 19 -6.62 16.52 4.59
CA LYS A 19 -7.47 17.17 3.57
C LYS A 19 -8.80 17.68 4.15
N TYR A 20 -8.96 17.68 5.48
CA TYR A 20 -10.23 17.99 6.13
C TYR A 20 -10.46 19.47 6.40
N GLU A 21 -11.50 19.98 5.75
CA GLU A 21 -12.54 20.76 6.42
C GLU A 21 -13.76 19.83 6.59
N LEU A 22 -14.36 19.76 7.80
CA LEU A 22 -15.49 18.87 8.13
C LEU A 22 -16.61 18.98 7.09
N ASN A 23 -16.99 17.87 6.44
CA ASN A 23 -18.01 17.88 5.39
C ASN A 23 -18.95 16.65 5.46
N PRO A 24 -20.19 16.74 4.94
CA PRO A 24 -21.23 15.69 5.05
C PRO A 24 -20.86 14.29 4.52
N ILE A 25 -19.76 14.17 3.78
CA ILE A 25 -19.22 12.92 3.24
C ILE A 25 -18.70 12.00 4.35
N ASP A 26 -18.40 12.54 5.53
CA ASP A 26 -17.81 11.79 6.65
C ASP A 26 -18.78 10.77 7.24
N SER A 27 -20.03 11.16 7.46
CA SER A 27 -21.08 10.25 7.91
C SER A 27 -21.30 9.11 6.92
N ILE A 28 -21.10 9.35 5.61
CA ILE A 28 -21.20 8.32 4.57
C ILE A 28 -20.00 7.37 4.64
N LYS A 29 -18.77 7.88 4.77
CA LYS A 29 -17.57 7.06 4.96
C LYS A 29 -17.68 6.21 6.21
N GLU A 30 -18.10 6.79 7.34
CA GLU A 30 -18.32 6.07 8.59
C GLU A 30 -19.35 4.96 8.43
N ALA A 31 -20.47 5.22 7.74
CA ALA A 31 -21.47 4.21 7.46
C ALA A 31 -20.93 3.05 6.60
N ILE A 32 -20.08 3.34 5.61
CA ILE A 32 -19.41 2.33 4.76
C ILE A 32 -18.37 1.53 5.56
N LEU A 33 -17.62 2.19 6.45
CA LEU A 33 -16.53 1.59 7.23
C LEU A 33 -17.01 0.83 8.46
N SER A 34 -18.14 1.23 9.04
CA SER A 34 -18.73 0.61 10.24
C SER A 34 -18.86 -0.91 10.12
N PRO A 35 -19.46 -1.48 9.05
CA PRO A 35 -19.60 -2.93 8.93
C PRO A 35 -18.30 -3.67 8.62
N LEU A 36 -17.23 -2.99 8.20
CA LEU A 36 -15.97 -3.64 7.85
C LEU A 36 -15.17 -4.00 9.11
N PRO A 37 -14.65 -5.24 9.22
CA PRO A 37 -13.77 -5.64 10.31
C PRO A 37 -12.37 -5.04 10.10
N LEU A 38 -12.24 -3.74 10.36
CA LEU A 38 -10.99 -2.99 10.27
C LEU A 38 -10.60 -2.43 11.65
N PRO A 39 -9.30 -2.34 11.95
CA PRO A 39 -8.81 -1.66 13.14
C PRO A 39 -9.30 -0.20 13.22
N PHE A 40 -9.60 0.26 14.44
CA PHE A 40 -10.12 1.61 14.66
C PHE A 40 -9.14 2.70 14.21
N ASP A 41 -7.84 2.52 14.44
CA ASP A 41 -6.81 3.47 14.01
C ASP A 41 -6.72 3.61 12.49
N TYR A 42 -6.90 2.50 11.76
CA TYR A 42 -7.01 2.54 10.30
C TYR A 42 -8.30 3.21 9.82
N LYS A 43 -9.44 2.99 10.50
CA LYS A 43 -10.71 3.69 10.18
C LYS A 43 -10.56 5.20 10.38
N ASP A 44 -9.99 5.63 11.50
CA ASP A 44 -9.73 7.04 11.80
C ASP A 44 -8.80 7.67 10.74
N PHE A 45 -7.78 6.93 10.29
CA PHE A 45 -6.91 7.34 9.19
C PHE A 45 -7.65 7.45 7.85
N LEU A 46 -8.51 6.47 7.52
CA LEU A 46 -9.30 6.49 6.30
C LEU A 46 -10.28 7.67 6.24
N ILE A 47 -10.80 8.06 7.39
CA ILE A 47 -11.59 9.28 7.50
C ILE A 47 -10.65 10.46 7.24
N LYS A 48 -9.65 10.68 8.09
CA LYS A 48 -8.90 11.95 8.14
C LYS A 48 -7.91 12.22 7.00
N TYR A 49 -7.20 11.20 6.53
CA TYR A 49 -6.04 11.36 5.66
C TYR A 49 -6.23 10.78 4.25
N SER A 50 -7.18 9.88 4.09
CA SER A 50 -7.26 9.05 2.89
C SER A 50 -8.13 9.65 1.75
N PRO A 51 -7.71 9.51 0.48
CA PRO A 51 -6.45 8.91 0.03
C PRO A 51 -5.25 9.84 0.29
N LEU A 52 -4.11 9.23 0.58
CA LEU A 52 -2.84 9.91 0.83
C LEU A 52 -1.82 9.49 -0.22
N ASN A 53 -1.25 10.42 -0.98
CA ASN A 53 -0.27 10.14 -2.01
C ASN A 53 1.07 10.76 -1.65
N PHE A 54 2.16 10.12 -2.05
CA PHE A 54 3.53 10.53 -1.75
C PHE A 54 4.32 10.94 -3.00
N TYR A 55 3.67 11.41 -4.07
CA TYR A 55 4.34 11.69 -5.35
C TYR A 55 5.52 12.68 -5.25
N ASP A 56 5.52 13.55 -4.24
CA ASP A 56 6.57 14.56 -4.01
C ASP A 56 7.55 14.19 -2.88
N ALA A 57 7.54 12.94 -2.41
CA ALA A 57 8.41 12.47 -1.34
C ALA A 57 8.75 10.99 -1.46
N ALA A 58 10.03 10.64 -1.41
CA ALA A 58 10.45 9.26 -1.21
C ALA A 58 10.06 8.81 0.21
N ILE A 59 9.07 7.92 0.30
CA ILE A 59 8.58 7.37 1.57
C ILE A 59 8.95 5.90 1.67
N HIS A 60 9.75 5.55 2.68
CA HIS A 60 10.18 4.18 2.93
C HIS A 60 9.56 3.61 4.21
N LEU A 61 9.29 2.31 4.17
CA LEU A 61 8.95 1.47 5.30
C LEU A 61 10.18 0.61 5.64
N ILE A 62 10.50 0.48 6.92
CA ILE A 62 11.54 -0.45 7.41
C ILE A 62 10.84 -1.64 8.06
N PRO A 63 10.65 -2.77 7.37
CA PRO A 63 9.89 -3.90 7.89
C PRO A 63 10.51 -4.41 9.19
N SER A 64 9.75 -4.40 10.28
CA SER A 64 10.31 -4.75 11.60
C SER A 64 10.31 -6.26 11.83
N LEU A 65 9.35 -6.98 11.25
CA LEU A 65 9.15 -8.43 11.45
C LEU A 65 9.75 -9.31 10.35
N SER A 66 10.17 -8.73 9.21
CA SER A 66 10.62 -9.49 8.04
C SER A 66 12.07 -9.21 7.64
N LYS A 67 12.93 -8.77 8.57
CA LYS A 67 14.34 -8.43 8.30
C LYS A 67 15.16 -9.57 7.68
N ASN A 68 14.69 -10.81 7.74
CA ASN A 68 15.36 -11.98 7.15
C ASN A 68 14.79 -12.36 5.76
N THR A 69 13.73 -11.68 5.32
CA THR A 69 12.99 -12.00 4.08
C THR A 69 12.91 -10.80 3.13
N ILE A 70 13.06 -9.59 3.67
CA ILE A 70 13.09 -8.32 2.95
C ILE A 70 14.33 -7.58 3.43
N ASP A 71 15.34 -7.53 2.57
CA ASP A 71 16.67 -6.99 2.90
C ASP A 71 16.76 -5.46 2.71
N GLU A 72 15.78 -4.86 2.02
CA GLU A 72 15.76 -3.44 1.67
C GLU A 72 14.50 -2.73 2.18
N PRO A 73 14.57 -1.41 2.46
CA PRO A 73 13.37 -0.62 2.76
C PRO A 73 12.36 -0.67 1.62
N LEU A 74 11.07 -0.78 1.95
CA LEU A 74 10.01 -0.78 0.95
C LEU A 74 9.58 0.65 0.64
N SER A 75 9.61 1.04 -0.62
CA SER A 75 9.04 2.31 -1.09
C SER A 75 7.51 2.27 -1.08
N LEU A 76 6.88 3.40 -0.71
CA LEU A 76 5.43 3.54 -0.65
C LEU A 76 4.95 4.67 -1.57
N ILE A 77 4.02 4.38 -2.48
CA ILE A 77 3.48 5.33 -3.46
C ILE A 77 2.28 6.08 -2.89
N ASN A 78 1.30 5.34 -2.35
CA ASN A 78 0.07 5.92 -1.81
C ASN A 78 -0.58 4.99 -0.77
N PHE A 79 -1.48 5.56 0.03
CA PHE A 79 -2.54 4.84 0.72
C PHE A 79 -3.86 5.01 -0.02
N TYR A 80 -4.58 3.91 -0.21
CA TYR A 80 -5.89 3.90 -0.86
C TYR A 80 -6.97 4.56 -0.03
N GLY A 81 -8.00 5.06 -0.72
CA GLY A 81 -9.09 5.82 -0.10
C GLY A 81 -10.40 5.88 -0.85
N PHE A 82 -11.30 6.76 -0.43
CA PHE A 82 -12.64 6.89 -1.01
C PHE A 82 -12.75 8.04 -2.03
N SER A 83 -11.72 8.26 -2.84
CA SER A 83 -11.80 9.17 -3.99
C SER A 83 -12.26 8.43 -5.25
N PRO A 84 -12.83 9.12 -6.26
CA PRO A 84 -12.95 8.57 -7.60
C PRO A 84 -11.57 8.15 -8.15
N GLY A 85 -11.54 7.17 -9.05
CA GLY A 85 -10.33 6.76 -9.77
C GLY A 85 -9.73 5.42 -9.33
N THR A 86 -8.51 5.16 -9.78
CA THR A 86 -7.85 3.85 -9.66
C THR A 86 -7.33 3.52 -8.27
N SER A 87 -7.08 4.53 -7.42
CA SER A 87 -6.68 4.40 -6.00
C SER A 87 -7.88 4.33 -5.05
N ASN A 88 -9.10 4.20 -5.60
CA ASN A 88 -10.29 3.97 -4.80
C ASN A 88 -10.23 2.59 -4.12
N LEU A 89 -10.34 2.55 -2.79
CA LEU A 89 -10.19 1.33 -2.00
C LEU A 89 -11.13 0.20 -2.47
N LEU A 90 -12.40 0.50 -2.74
CA LEU A 90 -13.35 -0.52 -3.20
C LEU A 90 -13.01 -1.04 -4.60
N THR A 91 -12.51 -0.17 -5.47
CA THR A 91 -12.05 -0.55 -6.81
C THR A 91 -10.80 -1.44 -6.72
N VAL A 92 -9.86 -1.11 -5.84
CA VAL A 92 -8.65 -1.88 -5.60
C VAL A 92 -8.99 -3.25 -4.99
N MET A 93 -9.86 -3.29 -3.97
CA MET A 93 -10.35 -4.56 -3.40
C MET A 93 -10.97 -5.46 -4.46
N LYS A 94 -11.76 -4.90 -5.39
CA LYS A 94 -12.31 -5.66 -6.51
C LYS A 94 -11.22 -6.14 -7.49
N ARG A 95 -10.21 -5.31 -7.76
CA ARG A 95 -9.09 -5.64 -8.66
C ARG A 95 -8.26 -6.82 -8.15
N TYR A 96 -8.04 -6.90 -6.84
CA TYR A 96 -7.17 -7.90 -6.23
C TYR A 96 -7.90 -9.06 -5.57
N ARG A 97 -9.24 -9.13 -5.65
CA ARG A 97 -10.07 -10.14 -4.99
C ARG A 97 -9.59 -11.57 -5.20
N ASP A 98 -9.19 -11.91 -6.42
CA ASP A 98 -8.81 -13.29 -6.78
C ASP A 98 -7.28 -13.51 -6.73
N ARG A 99 -6.54 -12.55 -6.16
CA ARG A 99 -5.06 -12.54 -6.11
C ARG A 99 -4.51 -12.44 -4.69
N ILE A 100 -5.21 -11.71 -3.82
CA ILE A 100 -4.87 -11.49 -2.42
C ILE A 100 -5.81 -12.35 -1.55
N PRO A 101 -5.32 -12.99 -0.46
CA PRO A 101 -6.17 -13.78 0.41
C PRO A 101 -7.40 -13.01 0.93
N GLU A 102 -8.53 -13.70 1.05
CA GLU A 102 -9.82 -13.07 1.42
C GLU A 102 -9.81 -12.48 2.85
N ASP A 103 -8.91 -12.96 3.70
CA ASP A 103 -8.73 -12.52 5.08
C ASP A 103 -7.92 -11.22 5.22
N MET A 104 -7.63 -10.53 4.12
CA MET A 104 -6.98 -9.22 4.14
C MET A 104 -7.44 -8.33 2.99
N ILE A 105 -7.18 -7.03 3.10
CA ILE A 105 -7.43 -6.08 2.01
C ILE A 105 -6.19 -5.24 1.72
N PRO A 106 -5.94 -4.88 0.45
CA PRO A 106 -4.89 -3.93 0.11
C PRO A 106 -5.24 -2.53 0.62
N ILE A 107 -4.28 -1.87 1.27
CA ILE A 107 -4.43 -0.54 1.87
C ILE A 107 -3.48 0.51 1.30
N ALA A 108 -2.39 0.07 0.66
CA ALA A 108 -1.37 0.96 0.11
C ALA A 108 -0.67 0.32 -1.10
N GLU A 109 -0.16 1.16 -1.99
CA GLU A 109 0.58 0.76 -3.19
C GLU A 109 2.08 0.93 -3.00
N CYS A 110 2.83 -0.08 -3.42
CA CYS A 110 4.29 -0.03 -3.57
C CYS A 110 4.65 -0.05 -5.07
N PRO A 111 5.85 0.41 -5.46
CA PRO A 111 6.32 0.30 -6.84
C PRO A 111 6.29 -1.15 -7.36
N GLY A 112 6.20 -1.31 -8.69
CA GLY A 112 6.18 -2.65 -9.31
C GLY A 112 4.84 -3.39 -9.21
N GLY A 113 3.79 -2.76 -8.66
CA GLY A 113 2.48 -3.38 -8.49
C GLY A 113 2.32 -4.12 -7.17
N ASP A 114 3.33 -4.08 -6.31
CA ASP A 114 3.30 -4.61 -4.94
C ASP A 114 2.29 -3.88 -4.06
N GLN A 115 1.79 -4.57 -3.03
CA GLN A 115 0.72 -4.06 -2.17
C GLN A 115 1.08 -4.20 -0.69
N ILE A 116 0.70 -3.19 0.10
CA ILE A 116 0.61 -3.33 1.55
C ILE A 116 -0.83 -3.68 1.90
N CYS A 117 -1.03 -4.73 2.68
CA CYS A 117 -2.33 -5.27 3.04
C CYS A 117 -2.54 -5.24 4.56
N ILE A 118 -3.80 -5.11 4.98
CA ILE A 118 -4.22 -5.23 6.39
C ILE A 118 -5.12 -6.44 6.55
N GLY A 119 -4.83 -7.27 7.56
CA GLY A 119 -5.67 -8.41 7.89
C GLY A 119 -7.04 -8.00 8.43
N THR A 120 -8.07 -8.65 7.92
CA THR A 120 -9.49 -8.49 8.28
C THR A 120 -10.08 -9.76 8.88
N GLY A 121 -9.50 -10.93 8.59
CA GLY A 121 -9.88 -12.21 9.18
C GLY A 121 -9.38 -12.37 10.62
N ASN A 122 -10.04 -13.23 11.40
CA ASN A 122 -9.84 -13.35 12.85
C ASN A 122 -8.37 -13.58 13.28
N GLU A 123 -7.63 -14.44 12.59
CA GLU A 123 -6.25 -14.81 12.97
C GLU A 123 -5.20 -13.76 12.57
N VAL A 124 -5.55 -12.93 11.59
CA VAL A 124 -4.67 -11.95 10.96
C VAL A 124 -5.10 -10.51 11.21
N PHE A 125 -6.19 -10.33 11.96
CA PHE A 125 -6.85 -9.06 12.18
C PHE A 125 -5.86 -7.96 12.59
N GLY A 126 -5.83 -6.89 11.80
CA GLY A 126 -5.03 -5.70 12.02
C GLY A 126 -3.54 -5.84 11.76
N LYS A 127 -3.01 -7.04 11.53
CA LYS A 127 -1.61 -7.25 11.12
C LYS A 127 -1.39 -6.70 9.71
N ILE A 128 -0.18 -6.25 9.44
CA ILE A 128 0.19 -5.63 8.17
C ILE A 128 1.11 -6.55 7.39
N TYR A 129 0.76 -6.77 6.14
CA TYR A 129 1.43 -7.67 5.24
C TYR A 129 1.93 -6.94 4.00
N TYR A 130 3.06 -7.39 3.47
CA TYR A 130 3.53 -7.05 2.14
C TYR A 130 3.17 -8.21 1.20
N TRP A 131 2.49 -7.88 0.10
CA TRP A 131 2.17 -8.81 -0.96
C TRP A 131 3.07 -8.48 -2.16
N ASN A 132 3.89 -9.45 -2.55
CA ASN A 132 4.86 -9.32 -3.62
C ASN A 132 4.27 -9.83 -4.94
N HIS A 133 4.10 -8.92 -5.90
CA HIS A 133 3.53 -9.18 -7.21
C HIS A 133 4.33 -10.23 -7.99
N ASP A 134 5.66 -10.18 -7.93
CA ASP A 134 6.56 -11.04 -8.70
C ASP A 134 6.59 -12.49 -8.18
N LYS A 135 6.10 -12.72 -6.96
CA LYS A 135 5.96 -14.07 -6.37
C LYS A 135 4.58 -14.67 -6.60
N GLU A 136 3.68 -13.99 -7.30
CA GLU A 136 2.37 -14.52 -7.64
C GLU A 136 2.47 -15.72 -8.60
N LYS A 137 1.63 -16.73 -8.40
CA LYS A 137 1.48 -17.81 -9.38
C LYS A 137 0.64 -17.34 -10.56
N LEU A 138 1.04 -17.73 -11.78
CA LEU A 138 0.24 -17.50 -13.00
C LEU A 138 -1.20 -18.01 -12.89
N HIS A 139 -1.39 -19.08 -12.11
CA HIS A 139 -2.70 -19.65 -11.79
C HIS A 139 -2.80 -19.86 -10.28
N VAL A 140 -3.72 -19.13 -9.65
CA VAL A 140 -4.10 -19.29 -8.24
C VAL A 140 -5.18 -20.37 -8.17
N ASN A 141 -4.90 -21.51 -7.53
CA ASN A 141 -5.84 -22.63 -7.42
C ASN A 141 -6.27 -22.90 -5.98
N SER A 142 -5.68 -22.21 -5.01
CA SER A 142 -5.92 -22.41 -3.58
C SER A 142 -5.61 -21.16 -2.77
N GLN A 143 -6.11 -21.09 -1.53
CA GLN A 143 -5.69 -20.04 -0.58
C GLN A 143 -4.19 -20.10 -0.30
N GLU A 144 -3.59 -21.29 -0.23
CA GLU A 144 -2.14 -21.45 -0.04
C GLU A 144 -1.34 -20.76 -1.16
N ASP A 145 -1.83 -20.82 -2.41
CA ASP A 145 -1.22 -20.10 -3.52
C ASP A 145 -1.29 -18.58 -3.33
N MET A 146 -2.41 -18.06 -2.80
CA MET A 146 -2.58 -16.63 -2.49
C MET A 146 -1.70 -16.15 -1.34
N TRP A 147 -1.43 -17.03 -0.37
CA TRP A 147 -0.58 -16.74 0.78
C TRP A 147 0.92 -16.83 0.47
N GLY A 148 1.33 -17.59 -0.55
CA GLY A 148 2.73 -17.70 -0.98
C GLY A 148 3.48 -16.36 -1.19
N PRO A 149 2.91 -15.36 -1.89
CA PRO A 149 3.54 -14.05 -2.08
C PRO A 149 3.43 -13.10 -0.86
N VAL A 150 2.82 -13.53 0.25
CA VAL A 150 2.51 -12.67 1.40
C VAL A 150 3.55 -12.81 2.50
N THR A 151 4.03 -11.68 3.03
CA THR A 151 4.98 -11.61 4.15
C THR A 151 4.44 -10.68 5.25
N LEU A 152 4.41 -11.15 6.50
CA LEU A 152 4.07 -10.31 7.66
C LEU A 152 5.19 -9.29 7.93
N ILE A 153 4.85 -8.00 7.93
CA ILE A 153 5.85 -6.92 8.07
C ILE A 153 5.67 -6.08 9.33
N TYR A 154 4.43 -5.89 9.82
CA TYR A 154 4.15 -5.19 11.08
C TYR A 154 2.99 -5.81 11.88
N PRO A 155 3.00 -5.68 13.22
CA PRO A 155 1.93 -6.22 14.05
C PRO A 155 0.65 -5.39 14.00
N SER A 156 0.70 -4.11 13.61
CA SER A 156 -0.49 -3.28 13.47
C SER A 156 -0.31 -2.09 12.52
N PHE A 157 -1.42 -1.44 12.14
CA PHE A 157 -1.41 -0.22 11.34
C PHE A 157 -0.64 0.93 12.01
N TYR A 158 -0.75 1.06 13.33
CA TYR A 158 0.07 2.00 14.08
C TYR A 158 1.58 1.76 13.87
N ASP A 159 2.03 0.50 13.97
CA ASP A 159 3.45 0.17 13.82
C ASP A 159 3.94 0.48 12.40
N LEU A 160 3.09 0.24 11.39
CA LEU A 160 3.34 0.68 10.02
C LEU A 160 3.54 2.19 9.96
N ILE A 161 2.62 3.01 10.46
CA ILE A 161 2.74 4.48 10.39
C ILE A 161 3.97 4.99 11.15
N MET A 162 4.25 4.42 12.33
CA MET A 162 5.43 4.82 13.11
C MET A 162 6.74 4.48 12.40
N SER A 163 6.75 3.41 11.60
CA SER A 163 7.92 2.99 10.80
C SER A 163 8.20 3.86 9.58
N ILE A 164 7.25 4.70 9.15
CA ILE A 164 7.41 5.53 7.95
C ILE A 164 8.59 6.49 8.13
N GLN A 165 9.46 6.51 7.13
CA GLN A 165 10.56 7.46 7.02
C GLN A 165 10.50 8.18 5.68
N ARG A 166 10.74 9.49 5.71
CA ARG A 166 11.02 10.26 4.51
C ARG A 166 12.49 10.12 4.20
N VAL A 167 12.80 9.76 2.96
CA VAL A 167 14.16 9.74 2.44
C VAL A 167 14.36 11.04 1.67
N GLU A 168 15.44 11.72 1.96
CA GLU A 168 15.88 12.85 1.15
C GLU A 168 16.47 12.28 -0.13
N ASP A 169 16.06 12.77 -1.30
CA ASP A 169 16.63 12.36 -2.56
C ASP A 169 18.13 12.69 -2.53
N THR A 170 18.97 11.68 -2.40
CA THR A 170 20.39 11.82 -2.73
C THR A 170 20.47 11.96 -4.25
N GLU A 171 21.05 13.06 -4.72
CA GLU A 171 21.15 13.53 -6.11
C GLU A 171 21.88 12.58 -7.10
N ASP A 172 21.59 11.26 -7.11
CA ASP A 172 22.40 10.28 -7.84
C ASP A 172 21.74 9.72 -9.13
N MET A 173 20.68 10.35 -9.65
CA MET A 173 20.15 10.02 -10.99
C MET A 173 19.78 11.24 -11.83
N GLU A 174 20.60 12.31 -11.79
CA GLU A 174 20.52 13.31 -12.86
C GLU A 174 21.07 12.70 -14.17
N ASN A 175 20.17 12.30 -15.05
CA ASN A 175 20.40 11.75 -16.41
C ASN A 175 20.89 10.29 -16.50
N PRO A 176 19.99 9.30 -16.28
CA PRO A 176 20.24 7.96 -16.79
C PRO A 176 20.40 8.02 -18.33
N THR A 177 21.62 7.81 -18.80
CA THR A 177 21.92 7.73 -20.24
C THR A 177 21.62 6.31 -20.71
N ILE A 178 20.82 6.16 -21.77
CA ILE A 178 20.59 4.85 -22.40
C ILE A 178 21.93 4.35 -22.93
N VAL A 179 22.47 3.31 -22.31
CA VAL A 179 23.76 2.70 -22.73
C VAL A 179 23.56 1.78 -23.93
N GLU A 180 22.47 1.02 -23.95
CA GLU A 180 22.17 0.09 -25.03
C GLU A 180 20.67 -0.21 -25.07
N MET A 181 20.09 -0.27 -26.27
CA MET A 181 18.72 -0.72 -26.51
C MET A 181 18.74 -1.88 -27.49
N LYS A 182 18.32 -3.07 -27.05
CA LYS A 182 18.16 -4.24 -27.92
C LYS A 182 16.69 -4.44 -28.26
N ILE A 183 16.39 -4.44 -29.55
CA ILE A 183 15.08 -4.76 -30.08
C ILE A 183 15.18 -6.13 -30.75
N SER A 184 14.24 -7.03 -30.46
CA SER A 184 14.24 -8.36 -31.07
C SER A 184 13.82 -8.30 -32.55
N ASP A 185 14.43 -9.15 -33.38
CA ASP A 185 14.08 -9.27 -34.80
C ASP A 185 12.60 -9.61 -35.01
N ALA A 186 12.03 -10.41 -34.09
CA ALA A 186 10.61 -10.77 -34.10
C ALA A 186 9.68 -9.54 -33.92
N PHE A 187 10.10 -8.57 -33.12
CA PHE A 187 9.37 -7.33 -32.93
C PHE A 187 9.53 -6.42 -34.17
N LEU A 188 10.74 -6.30 -34.73
CA LEU A 188 10.99 -5.53 -35.96
C LEU A 188 10.20 -6.07 -37.15
N ALA A 189 10.05 -7.38 -37.27
CA ALA A 189 9.27 -8.02 -38.34
C ALA A 189 7.77 -7.66 -38.29
N ARG A 190 7.24 -7.31 -37.11
CA ARG A 190 5.83 -6.94 -36.92
C ARG A 190 5.52 -5.47 -37.22
N ILE A 191 6.51 -4.59 -37.11
CA ILE A 191 6.34 -3.15 -37.33
C ILE A 191 6.49 -2.78 -38.82
N LYS A 192 7.16 -3.60 -39.63
CA LYS A 192 7.37 -3.36 -41.06
C LYS A 192 6.15 -3.66 -41.95
N LYS A 193 4.92 -3.40 -41.48
CA LYS A 193 3.69 -3.61 -42.26
C LYS A 193 3.05 -2.31 -42.69
#